data_AF-A0A0G9LGR6-F1
#
_entry.id   AF-A0A0G9LGR6-F1
#
_cell.length_a   1.000
_cell.length_b   1.000
_cell.length_c   1.000
_cell.angle_alpha   90.00
_cell.angle_beta   90.00
_cell.angle_gamma   90.00
#
_symmetry.space_group_name_H-M   'P 1'
#
loop_
_entity.id
_entity.type
_entity.pdbx_description
1 polymer ?
#
loop_
_entity_poly.entity_id
_entity_poly.type
_entity_poly.pdbx_seq_one_letter_code
_entity_poly.pdbx_strand_id
1 'polypeptide(L)'
;MGWKYCIRCTNDLLVKIEGKDKIKYLRDISPIKKVVKKFNGVLLSAEKYECNLAVCKAEDSEDTWYIITNMDSKKAVSEYKKRFIIEEMFKDLKSSGFDMEGTWTESLVYFKNLYLCLSIAYTWMIILGADCSKNKKSKIVGATKKLKNKVVRIYSLFSCGIKWFNRCYDSETKKYKLKFDLVLYDI
;
A
#
# COMPACT_ATOMS: atom_id res chain seq x y z
N MET A 1 17.81 0.33 21.01
CA MET A 1 16.69 0.93 20.25
C MET A 1 15.80 -0.20 19.76
N GLY A 2 14.53 -0.24 20.19
CA GLY A 2 13.58 -1.27 19.76
C GLY A 2 12.88 -0.88 18.47
N TRP A 3 12.62 -1.87 17.60
CA TRP A 3 11.81 -1.68 16.40
C TRP A 3 10.38 -1.27 16.79
N LYS A 4 9.81 -0.32 16.05
CA LYS A 4 8.40 0.06 16.17
C LYS A 4 7.55 -0.77 15.20
N TYR A 5 6.44 -1.32 15.66
CA TYR A 5 5.56 -2.14 14.82
C TYR A 5 4.12 -1.68 14.87
N CYS A 6 3.37 -1.99 13.81
CA CYS A 6 1.95 -1.76 13.69
C CYS A 6 1.35 -2.92 12.88
N ILE A 7 0.60 -3.82 13.53
CA ILE A 7 0.17 -5.08 12.93
C ILE A 7 -1.35 -5.20 13.07
N ARG A 8 -2.04 -5.55 11.98
CA ARG A 8 -3.47 -5.91 12.03
C ARG A 8 -3.60 -7.36 12.47
N CYS A 9 -4.47 -7.58 13.45
CA CYS A 9 -4.79 -8.87 14.02
C CYS A 9 -6.12 -9.41 13.47
N THR A 10 -6.23 -10.74 13.44
CA THR A 10 -7.51 -11.42 13.28
C THR A 10 -8.37 -11.24 14.52
N ASN A 11 -9.68 -11.32 14.37
CA ASN A 11 -10.65 -11.05 15.43
C ASN A 11 -10.68 -12.13 16.53
N ASP A 12 -10.14 -13.32 16.28
CA ASP A 12 -10.13 -14.46 17.21
C ASP A 12 -8.91 -14.49 18.15
N LEU A 13 -8.06 -13.47 18.14
CA LEU A 13 -6.95 -13.35 19.08
C LEU A 13 -7.47 -13.02 20.49
N LEU A 14 -6.90 -13.73 21.49
CA LEU A 14 -7.13 -13.45 22.91
C LEU A 14 -6.56 -12.07 23.28
N VAL A 15 -7.31 -11.35 24.11
CA VAL A 15 -6.90 -10.05 24.64
C VAL A 15 -7.35 -9.94 26.10
N LYS A 16 -6.46 -9.46 26.96
CA LYS A 16 -6.79 -9.06 28.33
C LYS A 16 -6.52 -7.58 28.48
N ILE A 17 -7.53 -6.87 28.96
CA ILE A 17 -7.51 -5.43 29.18
C ILE A 17 -7.84 -5.20 30.65
N GLU A 18 -7.00 -4.43 31.34
CA GLU A 18 -7.20 -4.11 32.76
C GLU A 18 -8.58 -3.46 32.98
N GLY A 19 -9.32 -3.96 33.98
CA GLY A 19 -10.66 -3.49 34.32
C GLY A 19 -11.77 -3.91 33.35
N LYS A 20 -11.50 -4.80 32.37
CA LYS A 20 -12.51 -5.26 31.38
C LYS A 20 -12.55 -6.78 31.23
N ASP A 21 -12.89 -7.48 32.30
CA ASP A 21 -12.90 -8.96 32.36
C ASP A 21 -13.91 -9.64 31.41
N LYS A 22 -14.90 -8.89 30.91
CA LYS A 22 -15.87 -9.38 29.93
C LYS A 22 -15.29 -9.52 28.51
N ILE A 23 -14.18 -8.83 28.22
CA ILE A 23 -13.51 -8.88 26.92
C ILE A 23 -12.46 -9.98 26.98
N LYS A 24 -12.63 -11.02 26.16
CA LYS A 24 -11.69 -12.15 26.07
C LYS A 24 -11.01 -12.21 24.71
N TYR A 25 -11.72 -11.83 23.66
CA TYR A 25 -11.27 -11.83 22.28
C TYR A 25 -11.35 -10.44 21.67
N LEU A 26 -10.55 -10.18 20.63
CA LEU A 26 -10.62 -8.91 19.90
C LEU A 26 -12.02 -8.65 19.32
N ARG A 27 -12.71 -9.70 18.85
CA ARG A 27 -14.11 -9.60 18.36
C ARG A 27 -15.12 -9.09 19.38
N ASP A 28 -14.82 -9.19 20.68
CA ASP A 28 -15.69 -8.68 21.74
C ASP A 28 -15.65 -7.14 21.81
N ILE A 29 -14.68 -6.50 21.14
CA ILE A 29 -14.53 -5.05 21.06
C ILE A 29 -15.28 -4.53 19.85
N SER A 30 -16.54 -4.13 20.03
CA SER A 30 -17.32 -3.53 18.93
C SER A 30 -16.71 -2.19 18.49
N PRO A 31 -16.44 -1.96 17.20
CA PRO A 31 -15.96 -0.68 16.72
C PRO A 31 -17.08 0.37 16.71
N ILE A 32 -16.71 1.64 16.75
CA ILE A 32 -17.64 2.76 16.57
C ILE A 32 -17.29 3.46 15.25
N LYS A 33 -18.30 3.80 14.45
CA LYS A 33 -18.09 4.47 13.16
C LYS A 33 -17.38 5.81 13.37
N LYS A 34 -16.32 6.08 12.59
CA LYS A 34 -15.49 7.29 12.67
C LYS A 34 -14.77 7.53 14.00
N VAL A 35 -14.70 6.54 14.88
CA VAL A 35 -14.00 6.64 16.18
C VAL A 35 -13.00 5.51 16.32
N VAL A 36 -11.81 5.84 16.84
CA VAL A 36 -10.78 4.86 17.17
C VAL A 36 -10.82 4.59 18.68
N LYS A 37 -11.21 3.37 19.07
CA LYS A 37 -11.07 2.90 20.46
C LYS A 37 -9.61 2.56 20.72
N LYS A 38 -9.08 2.99 21.87
CA LYS A 38 -7.67 2.88 22.22
C LYS A 38 -7.52 2.25 23.59
N PHE A 39 -6.57 1.34 23.71
CA PHE A 39 -6.24 0.66 24.94
C PHE A 39 -4.71 0.57 25.02
N ASN A 40 -4.15 0.88 26.18
CA ASN A 40 -2.71 0.80 26.40
C ASN A 40 -2.42 -0.33 27.39
N GLY A 41 -1.26 -0.97 27.28
CA GLY A 41 -0.86 -2.06 28.18
C GLY A 41 -1.79 -3.28 28.11
N VAL A 42 -2.32 -3.60 26.93
CA VAL A 42 -3.12 -4.81 26.73
C VAL A 42 -2.20 -6.03 26.64
N LEU A 43 -2.65 -7.17 27.17
CA LEU A 43 -1.96 -8.44 27.04
C LEU A 43 -2.62 -9.24 25.90
N LEU A 44 -1.87 -9.49 24.84
CA LEU A 44 -2.34 -10.21 23.66
C LEU A 44 -1.91 -11.68 23.71
N SER A 45 -2.76 -12.55 23.18
CA SER A 45 -2.55 -14.00 23.06
C SER A 45 -2.48 -14.74 24.41
N ALA A 46 -2.34 -16.07 24.36
CA ALA A 46 -2.11 -16.89 25.55
C ALA A 46 -0.77 -16.59 26.22
N GLU A 47 0.21 -16.11 25.45
CA GLU A 47 1.56 -15.76 25.91
C GLU A 47 1.63 -14.39 26.58
N LYS A 48 0.54 -13.60 26.52
CA LYS A 48 0.38 -12.31 27.22
C LYS A 48 1.42 -11.27 26.80
N TYR A 49 1.62 -11.09 25.50
CA TYR A 49 2.46 -10.01 24.99
C TYR A 49 1.87 -8.64 25.33
N GLU A 50 2.63 -7.80 26.01
CA GLU A 50 2.22 -6.44 26.31
C GLU A 50 2.33 -5.54 25.08
N CYS A 51 1.21 -4.93 24.69
CA CYS A 51 1.15 -3.97 23.59
C CYS A 51 0.04 -2.94 23.78
N ASN A 52 -0.01 -1.95 22.91
CA ASN A 52 -1.15 -1.04 22.77
C ASN A 52 -2.07 -1.53 21.64
N LEU A 53 -3.36 -1.25 21.76
CA LEU A 53 -4.39 -1.67 20.82
C LEU A 53 -5.21 -0.46 20.34
N ALA A 54 -5.41 -0.37 19.03
CA ALA A 54 -6.35 0.53 18.38
C ALA A 54 -7.40 -0.25 17.60
N VAL A 55 -8.68 0.08 17.79
CA VAL A 55 -9.81 -0.56 17.11
C VAL A 55 -10.64 0.48 16.37
N CYS A 56 -10.82 0.31 15.06
CA CYS A 56 -11.64 1.18 14.23
C CYS A 56 -12.31 0.42 13.09
N LYS A 57 -13.37 0.98 12.50
CA LYS A 57 -13.85 0.54 11.18
C LYS A 57 -12.94 1.09 10.08
N ALA A 58 -12.72 0.30 9.03
CA ALA A 58 -12.15 0.78 7.79
C ALA A 58 -13.04 1.89 7.19
N GLU A 59 -12.45 2.83 6.45
CA GLU A 59 -13.19 3.94 5.83
C GLU A 59 -14.02 3.47 4.63
N ASP A 60 -13.46 2.54 3.85
CA ASP A 60 -14.03 2.08 2.57
C ASP A 60 -14.57 0.64 2.63
N SER A 61 -14.65 0.04 3.81
CA SER A 61 -15.22 -1.30 3.98
C SER A 61 -15.89 -1.49 5.33
N GLU A 62 -16.70 -2.54 5.46
CA GLU A 62 -17.33 -2.93 6.72
C GLU A 62 -16.35 -3.64 7.68
N ASP A 63 -15.09 -3.80 7.27
CA ASP A 63 -14.07 -4.44 8.07
C ASP A 63 -13.75 -3.66 9.34
N THR A 64 -13.53 -4.42 10.41
CA THR A 64 -12.94 -3.90 11.64
C THR A 64 -11.43 -4.13 11.61
N TRP A 65 -10.68 -3.08 11.92
CA TRP A 65 -9.24 -3.16 12.13
C TRP A 65 -8.95 -3.24 13.61
N TYR A 66 -8.34 -4.34 14.03
CA TYR A 66 -7.72 -4.49 15.34
C TYR A 66 -6.22 -4.36 15.14
N ILE A 67 -5.64 -3.26 15.59
CA ILE A 67 -4.25 -2.89 15.31
C ILE A 67 -3.47 -2.91 16.62
N ILE A 68 -2.49 -3.82 16.71
CA ILE A 68 -1.55 -3.89 17.83
C ILE A 68 -0.28 -3.10 17.49
N THR A 69 0.27 -2.43 18.49
CA THR A 69 1.48 -1.62 18.34
C THR A 69 2.22 -1.45 19.65
N ASN A 70 3.54 -1.30 19.61
CA ASN A 70 4.34 -0.80 20.73
C ASN A 70 4.52 0.73 20.73
N MET A 71 3.84 1.44 19.81
CA MET A 71 3.82 2.90 19.74
C MET A 71 2.58 3.47 20.45
N ASP A 72 2.45 4.80 20.46
CA ASP A 72 1.23 5.47 20.88
C ASP A 72 0.03 4.98 20.03
N SER A 73 -1.00 4.45 20.70
CA SER A 73 -2.25 3.99 20.09
C SER A 73 -2.97 5.07 19.27
N LYS A 74 -2.68 6.36 19.51
CA LYS A 74 -3.17 7.47 18.68
C LYS A 74 -2.62 7.44 17.24
N LYS A 75 -1.39 6.95 17.05
CA LYS A 75 -0.71 6.90 15.73
C LYS A 75 -0.91 5.56 15.02
N ALA A 76 -1.39 4.54 15.72
CA ALA A 76 -1.54 3.18 15.18
C ALA A 76 -2.28 3.15 13.83
N VAL A 77 -3.48 3.76 13.76
CA VAL A 77 -4.31 3.75 12.55
C VAL A 77 -3.64 4.52 11.41
N SER A 78 -3.08 5.71 11.68
CA SER A 78 -2.42 6.51 10.65
C SER A 78 -1.18 5.83 10.09
N GLU A 79 -0.39 5.16 10.94
CA GLU A 79 0.77 4.39 10.51
C GLU A 79 0.35 3.14 9.74
N TYR A 80 -0.69 2.44 10.19
CA TYR A 80 -1.22 1.27 9.48
C TYR A 80 -1.71 1.62 8.07
N LYS A 81 -2.36 2.79 7.89
CA LYS A 81 -2.83 3.24 6.57
C LYS A 81 -1.70 3.39 5.54
N LYS A 82 -0.45 3.62 5.95
CA LYS A 82 0.68 3.68 5.00
C LYS A 82 0.92 2.36 4.28
N ARG A 83 0.44 1.24 4.84
CA ARG A 83 0.50 -0.09 4.20
C ARG A 83 -0.16 -0.10 2.82
N PHE A 84 -1.24 0.65 2.62
CA PHE A 84 -1.92 0.68 1.32
C PHE A 84 -1.03 1.24 0.19
N ILE A 85 -0.02 2.06 0.52
CA ILE A 85 0.95 2.58 -0.44
C ILE A 85 1.84 1.44 -0.96
N ILE A 86 2.34 0.57 -0.08
CA ILE A 86 3.21 -0.55 -0.49
C ILE A 86 2.41 -1.69 -1.14
N GLU A 87 1.14 -1.87 -0.76
CA GLU A 87 0.27 -2.87 -1.40
C GLU A 87 0.02 -2.57 -2.88
N GLU A 88 -0.06 -1.29 -3.28
CA GLU A 88 -0.15 -0.90 -4.69
C GLU A 88 1.10 -1.35 -5.46
N MET A 89 2.30 -1.12 -4.91
CA MET A 89 3.55 -1.64 -5.47
C MET A 89 3.55 -3.17 -5.58
N PHE A 90 3.13 -3.89 -4.54
CA PHE A 90 3.08 -5.36 -4.60
C PHE A 90 2.12 -5.86 -5.67
N LYS A 91 0.98 -5.18 -5.86
CA LYS A 91 0.04 -5.52 -6.92
C LYS A 91 0.68 -5.34 -8.30
N ASP A 92 1.35 -4.21 -8.52
CA ASP A 92 2.04 -3.88 -9.77
C ASP A 92 3.22 -4.85 -10.08
N LEU A 93 3.91 -5.36 -9.06
CA LEU A 93 5.00 -6.34 -9.25
C LEU A 93 4.48 -7.75 -9.64
N LYS A 94 3.24 -8.08 -9.28
CA LYS A 94 2.60 -9.36 -9.60
C LYS A 94 1.95 -9.31 -10.99
N SER A 95 0.96 -10.18 -11.22
CA SER A 95 0.26 -10.36 -12.49
C SER A 95 -0.43 -9.10 -13.04
N SER A 96 -0.66 -8.05 -12.24
CA SER A 96 -1.24 -6.81 -12.78
C SER A 96 -0.23 -5.88 -13.45
N GLY A 97 1.07 -6.20 -13.41
CA GLY A 97 2.12 -5.41 -14.04
C GLY A 97 3.26 -6.27 -14.55
N PHE A 98 4.30 -6.47 -13.75
CA PHE A 98 5.53 -7.16 -14.19
C PHE A 98 5.48 -8.69 -14.14
N ASP A 99 4.42 -9.27 -13.58
CA ASP A 99 4.21 -10.72 -13.51
C ASP A 99 5.39 -11.50 -12.91
N MET A 100 5.97 -10.98 -11.83
CA MET A 100 7.12 -11.59 -11.15
C MET A 100 6.88 -13.06 -10.76
N GLU A 101 5.64 -13.39 -10.38
CA GLU A 101 5.24 -14.75 -9.98
C GLU A 101 5.20 -15.73 -11.16
N GLY A 102 5.10 -15.24 -12.40
CA GLY A 102 5.16 -16.03 -13.63
C GLY A 102 6.55 -16.60 -13.94
N THR A 103 7.59 -16.25 -13.18
CA THR A 103 8.95 -16.81 -13.36
C THR A 103 9.13 -18.22 -12.79
N TRP A 104 8.21 -18.70 -11.94
CA TRP A 104 8.21 -20.04 -11.31
C TRP A 104 9.56 -20.46 -10.69
N THR A 105 10.35 -19.49 -10.22
CA THR A 105 11.70 -19.73 -9.73
C THR A 105 11.70 -20.18 -8.27
N GLU A 106 12.42 -21.26 -7.98
CA GLU A 106 12.68 -21.72 -6.61
C GLU A 106 14.04 -21.23 -6.07
N SER A 107 14.86 -20.59 -6.93
CA SER A 107 16.19 -20.11 -6.57
C SER A 107 16.13 -18.74 -5.89
N LEU A 108 16.53 -18.69 -4.61
CA LEU A 108 16.59 -17.45 -3.84
C LEU A 108 17.54 -16.42 -4.48
N VAL A 109 18.67 -16.86 -5.05
CA VAL A 109 19.64 -15.94 -5.68
C VAL A 109 19.04 -15.32 -6.94
N TYR A 110 18.39 -16.13 -7.77
CA TYR A 110 17.69 -15.64 -8.96
C TYR A 110 16.59 -14.64 -8.56
N PHE A 111 15.76 -14.98 -7.57
CA PHE A 111 14.70 -14.11 -7.11
C PHE A 111 15.23 -12.77 -6.58
N LYS A 112 16.32 -12.78 -5.80
CA LYS A 112 16.97 -11.55 -5.33
C LYS A 112 17.41 -10.64 -6.48
N ASN A 113 18.05 -11.21 -7.51
CA ASN A 113 18.52 -10.45 -8.67
C ASN A 113 17.35 -9.93 -9.52
N LEU A 114 16.33 -10.77 -9.75
CA LEU A 114 15.11 -10.37 -10.44
C LEU A 114 14.41 -9.22 -9.70
N TYR A 115 14.26 -9.33 -8.39
CA TYR A 115 13.61 -8.33 -7.56
C TYR A 115 14.35 -6.99 -7.59
N LEU A 116 15.69 -7.00 -7.64
CA LEU A 116 16.50 -5.80 -7.84
C LEU A 116 16.19 -5.14 -9.19
N CYS A 117 16.19 -5.91 -10.28
CA CYS A 117 15.83 -5.40 -11.61
C CYS A 117 14.41 -4.83 -11.65
N LEU A 118 13.45 -5.55 -11.05
CA LEU A 118 12.06 -5.10 -10.94
C LEU A 118 11.92 -3.82 -10.12
N SER A 119 12.71 -3.66 -9.06
CA SER A 119 12.68 -2.43 -8.23
C SER A 119 13.16 -1.21 -9.04
N ILE A 120 14.19 -1.38 -9.86
CA ILE A 120 14.70 -0.33 -10.76
C ILE A 120 13.65 -0.01 -11.84
N ALA A 121 13.11 -1.04 -12.49
CA ALA A 121 12.09 -0.89 -13.52
C ALA A 121 10.82 -0.23 -12.97
N TYR A 122 10.37 -0.63 -11.77
CA TYR A 122 9.21 -0.05 -11.09
C TYR A 122 9.41 1.43 -10.82
N THR A 123 10.56 1.79 -10.25
CA THR A 123 10.95 3.18 -9.99
C THR A 123 10.90 4.01 -11.27
N TRP A 124 11.45 3.47 -12.36
CA TRP A 124 11.42 4.14 -13.65
C TRP A 124 9.99 4.32 -14.19
N MET A 125 9.13 3.30 -14.09
CA MET A 125 7.72 3.41 -14.50
C MET A 125 6.95 4.46 -13.68
N ILE A 126 7.20 4.56 -12.37
CA ILE A 126 6.63 5.61 -11.54
C ILE A 126 7.08 7.00 -12.02
N ILE A 127 8.37 7.17 -12.33
CA ILE A 127 8.93 8.42 -12.85
C ILE A 127 8.32 8.79 -14.20
N LEU A 128 8.18 7.84 -15.12
CA LEU A 128 7.51 8.08 -16.40
C LEU A 128 6.04 8.45 -16.23
N GLY A 129 5.34 7.79 -15.30
CA GLY A 129 3.96 8.12 -14.95
C GLY A 129 3.82 9.54 -14.38
N ALA A 130 4.75 9.93 -13.51
CA ALA A 130 4.86 11.27 -12.95
C ALA A 130 5.10 12.33 -14.03
N ASP A 131 6.07 12.10 -14.93
CA ASP A 131 6.37 12.98 -16.07
C ASP A 131 5.14 13.15 -16.97
N CYS A 132 4.39 12.06 -17.20
CA CYS A 132 3.18 12.11 -17.99
C CYS A 132 2.09 12.98 -17.37
N SER A 133 1.94 12.88 -16.05
CA SER A 133 1.01 13.71 -15.27
C SER A 133 1.37 15.19 -15.38
N LYS A 134 2.65 15.52 -15.11
CA LYS A 134 3.15 16.89 -15.08
C LYS A 134 3.11 17.57 -16.46
N ASN A 135 3.51 16.85 -17.51
CA ASN A 135 3.61 17.40 -18.86
C ASN A 135 2.31 17.30 -19.67
N LYS A 136 1.16 17.10 -19.02
CA LYS A 136 -0.18 16.97 -19.65
C LYS A 136 -0.28 15.87 -20.72
N LYS A 137 0.66 14.91 -20.71
CA LYS A 137 0.64 13.73 -21.59
C LYS A 137 -0.38 12.69 -21.14
N SER A 138 -0.94 12.82 -19.92
CA SER A 138 -2.02 11.98 -19.41
C SER A 138 -3.21 11.82 -20.37
N LYS A 139 -3.53 12.85 -21.17
CA LYS A 139 -4.58 12.75 -22.20
C LYS A 139 -4.19 11.83 -23.36
N ILE A 140 -2.91 11.81 -23.74
CA ILE A 140 -2.38 11.02 -24.86
C ILE A 140 -2.46 9.52 -24.56
N VAL A 141 -2.22 9.15 -23.29
CA VAL A 141 -2.30 7.77 -22.80
C VAL A 141 -3.67 7.41 -22.21
N GLY A 142 -4.63 8.35 -22.26
CA GLY A 142 -5.98 8.14 -21.74
C GLY A 142 -6.05 7.96 -20.21
N ALA A 143 -5.05 8.43 -19.46
CA ALA A 143 -4.96 8.25 -18.01
C ALA A 143 -5.99 9.06 -17.20
N THR A 144 -6.73 9.96 -17.84
CA THR A 144 -7.77 10.78 -17.21
C THR A 144 -9.08 10.75 -17.99
N LYS A 145 -10.21 10.66 -17.30
CA LYS A 145 -11.56 10.69 -17.89
C LYS A 145 -12.38 11.82 -17.28
N LYS A 146 -13.26 12.43 -18.06
CA LYS A 146 -14.27 13.37 -17.55
C LYS A 146 -15.46 12.56 -16.99
N LEU A 147 -15.71 12.71 -15.70
CA LEU A 147 -16.86 12.14 -14.99
C LEU A 147 -17.58 13.26 -14.27
N LYS A 148 -18.88 13.48 -14.57
CA LYS A 148 -19.72 14.53 -13.95
C LYS A 148 -19.00 15.90 -13.89
N ASN A 149 -18.48 16.37 -15.02
CA ASN A 149 -17.69 17.61 -15.17
C ASN A 149 -16.38 17.72 -14.39
N LYS A 150 -15.92 16.65 -13.72
CA LYS A 150 -14.60 16.57 -13.09
C LYS A 150 -13.65 15.67 -13.89
N VAL A 151 -12.39 16.08 -14.03
CA VAL A 151 -11.34 15.24 -14.61
C VAL A 151 -10.83 14.33 -13.51
N VAL A 152 -10.99 13.02 -13.68
CA VAL A 152 -10.57 12.01 -12.72
C VAL A 152 -9.47 11.15 -13.33
N ARG A 153 -8.42 10.86 -12.56
CA ARG A 153 -7.37 9.91 -12.95
C ARG A 153 -7.93 8.49 -12.87
N ILE A 154 -7.83 7.74 -13.95
CA ILE A 154 -8.32 6.35 -14.04
C ILE A 154 -7.20 5.30 -14.00
N TYR A 155 -5.94 5.72 -14.19
CA TYR A 155 -4.77 4.86 -14.10
C TYR A 155 -3.86 5.25 -12.94
N SER A 156 -3.23 4.26 -12.30
CA SER A 156 -2.13 4.51 -11.36
C SER A 156 -0.95 5.18 -12.08
N LEU A 157 0.00 5.74 -11.33
CA LEU A 157 1.23 6.27 -11.92
C LEU A 157 2.00 5.18 -12.66
N PHE A 158 2.09 3.99 -12.07
CA PHE A 158 2.69 2.82 -12.70
C PHE A 158 2.02 2.48 -14.04
N SER A 159 0.69 2.34 -14.07
CA SER A 159 -0.07 2.06 -15.29
C SER A 159 0.11 3.13 -16.37
N CYS A 160 0.20 4.40 -15.96
CA CYS A 160 0.49 5.53 -16.86
C CYS A 160 1.90 5.40 -17.44
N GLY A 161 2.89 5.07 -16.59
CA GLY A 161 4.28 4.85 -16.97
C GLY A 161 4.44 3.72 -17.99
N ILE A 162 3.84 2.56 -17.75
CA ILE A 162 3.84 1.42 -18.67
C ILE A 162 3.25 1.80 -20.03
N LYS A 163 2.09 2.48 -20.04
CA LYS A 163 1.45 2.93 -21.28
C LYS A 163 2.30 3.93 -22.05
N TRP A 164 2.97 4.83 -21.33
CA TRP A 164 3.87 5.80 -21.95
C TRP A 164 5.13 5.13 -22.50
N PHE A 165 5.71 4.19 -21.75
CA PHE A 165 6.83 3.37 -22.18
C PHE A 165 6.49 2.64 -23.48
N ASN A 166 5.40 1.86 -23.50
CA ASN A 166 4.96 1.13 -24.70
C ASN A 166 4.73 2.09 -25.87
N ARG A 167 4.07 3.24 -25.64
CA ARG A 167 3.87 4.24 -26.69
C ARG A 167 5.18 4.74 -27.27
N CYS A 168 6.19 5.03 -26.45
CA CYS A 168 7.49 5.49 -26.92
C CYS A 168 8.27 4.38 -27.62
N TYR A 169 8.14 3.14 -27.16
CA TYR A 169 8.80 1.97 -27.73
C TYR A 169 8.24 1.61 -29.12
N ASP A 170 6.91 1.64 -29.25
CA ASP A 170 6.20 1.25 -30.47
C ASP A 170 6.11 2.37 -31.53
N SER A 171 6.52 3.60 -31.19
CA SER A 171 6.43 4.76 -32.08
C SER A 171 7.79 5.24 -32.55
N GLU A 172 7.81 6.02 -33.63
CA GLU A 172 9.02 6.72 -34.06
C GLU A 172 9.59 7.60 -32.93
N THR A 173 10.88 7.43 -32.65
CA THR A 173 11.63 8.15 -31.61
C THR A 173 11.61 9.67 -31.78
N LYS A 174 11.41 10.16 -33.01
CA LYS A 174 11.26 11.59 -33.32
C LYS A 174 9.95 12.18 -32.78
N LYS A 175 8.92 11.36 -32.58
CA LYS A 175 7.58 11.78 -32.15
C LYS A 175 7.39 11.70 -30.64
N TYR A 176 7.92 10.66 -30.01
CA TYR A 176 7.85 10.48 -28.56
C TYR A 176 9.22 10.10 -28.01
N LYS A 177 9.74 10.93 -27.09
CA LYS A 177 11.03 10.71 -26.45
C LYS A 177 10.84 10.02 -25.09
N LEU A 178 11.56 8.92 -24.91
CA LEU A 178 11.67 8.25 -23.62
C LEU A 178 12.75 8.94 -22.77
N LYS A 179 12.41 9.23 -21.51
CA LYS A 179 13.34 9.84 -20.55
C LYS A 179 13.97 8.75 -19.68
N PHE A 180 15.28 8.87 -19.46
CA PHE A 180 16.10 7.94 -18.68
C PHE A 180 16.81 8.63 -17.51
N ASP A 181 16.44 9.88 -17.21
CA ASP A 181 17.10 10.73 -16.22
C ASP A 181 16.82 10.30 -14.76
N LEU A 182 15.93 9.33 -14.52
CA LEU A 182 15.50 8.86 -13.19
C LEU A 182 15.22 10.01 -12.20
N VAL A 183 14.80 11.17 -12.70
CA VAL A 183 14.44 12.32 -11.88
C VAL A 183 12.95 12.24 -11.55
N LEU A 184 12.64 12.05 -10.27
CA LEU A 184 11.27 12.16 -9.80
C LEU A 184 10.91 13.63 -9.65
N TYR A 185 9.86 14.05 -10.34
CA TYR A 185 9.28 15.38 -10.17
C TYR A 185 8.18 15.34 -9.12
N ASP A 186 8.06 16.39 -8.31
CA ASP A 186 6.87 16.56 -7.46
C ASP A 186 5.60 16.56 -8.32
N ILE A 187 4.64 15.74 -7.91
CA ILE A 187 3.32 15.50 -8.55
C ILE A 187 2.25 16.27 -7.79
#